data_AF-A0A412J467-F1
#
_entry.id   AF-A0A412J467-F1
#
_cell.length_a   1.000
_cell.length_b   1.000
_cell.length_c   1.000
_cell.angle_alpha   90.00
_cell.angle_beta   90.00
_cell.angle_gamma   90.00
#
_symmetry.space_group_name_H-M   'P 1'
#
loop_
_entity.id
_entity.type
_entity.pdbx_description
1 polymer ?
#
loop_
_entity_poly.entity_id
_entity_poly.type
_entity_poly.pdbx_seq_one_letter_code
_entity_poly.pdbx_strand_id
1 'polypeptide(L)'
;MKKMIKVLLSSIICLSTLVGCSSSPYAKAEEQTLTIQGVPVYVEPDEETTQEDIDRHLKEIRTQTEFLMKNCTGIHLQGKSNYTERMQQNYGGNYGNTAGCAEGKEIYLNTKIKSSTGERTSSSIRETVSHELWHVFDYVNGTDEYYLSELDFNILYNQSPDSLSKHGASNTKEFFAEGGTMYIYSPEELKEKNIDVYNYFEALPKE
;
A
#
# COMPACT_ATOMS: atom_id res chain seq x y z
N MET A 1 -71.26 -46.31 9.55
CA MET A 1 -70.44 -46.74 8.37
C MET A 1 -69.60 -45.56 7.93
N LYS A 2 -68.27 -45.74 7.95
CA LYS A 2 -67.24 -44.69 7.80
C LYS A 2 -67.18 -44.19 6.35
N LYS A 3 -67.30 -42.87 6.14
CA LYS A 3 -66.97 -42.24 4.85
C LYS A 3 -65.49 -41.90 4.81
N MET A 4 -64.77 -42.50 3.87
CA MET A 4 -63.41 -42.16 3.49
C MET A 4 -63.41 -40.83 2.73
N ILE A 5 -62.58 -39.88 3.15
CA ILE A 5 -62.24 -38.70 2.37
C ILE A 5 -60.79 -38.86 1.92
N LYS A 6 -60.60 -39.11 0.62
CA LYS A 6 -59.33 -38.92 -0.09
C LYS A 6 -59.22 -37.43 -0.43
N VAL A 7 -58.17 -36.76 0.03
CA VAL A 7 -57.79 -35.43 -0.48
C VAL A 7 -56.56 -35.60 -1.36
N LEU A 8 -56.69 -35.11 -2.59
CA LEU A 8 -55.65 -35.10 -3.61
C LEU A 8 -54.52 -34.13 -3.28
N LEU A 9 -53.32 -34.48 -3.75
CA LEU A 9 -52.14 -33.64 -3.87
C LEU A 9 -52.45 -32.26 -4.47
N SER A 10 -51.82 -31.24 -3.92
CA SER A 10 -51.48 -30.02 -4.66
C SER A 10 -50.12 -29.53 -4.15
N SER A 11 -49.09 -29.91 -4.90
CA SER A 11 -47.72 -29.47 -4.70
C SER A 11 -47.64 -27.97 -4.95
N ILE A 12 -47.49 -27.17 -3.89
CA ILE A 12 -47.12 -25.77 -4.01
C ILE A 12 -45.60 -25.74 -4.13
N ILE A 13 -45.14 -25.62 -5.38
CA ILE A 13 -43.78 -25.24 -5.71
C ILE A 13 -43.65 -23.76 -5.33
N CYS A 14 -43.16 -23.48 -4.12
CA CYS A 14 -42.67 -22.15 -3.79
C CYS A 14 -41.34 -21.95 -4.53
N LEU A 15 -41.45 -21.46 -5.77
CA LEU A 15 -40.35 -20.81 -6.47
C LEU A 15 -40.10 -19.46 -5.78
N SER A 16 -39.42 -19.47 -4.63
CA SER A 16 -38.79 -18.25 -4.14
C SER A 16 -37.61 -17.96 -5.04
N THR A 17 -37.78 -16.94 -5.86
CA THR A 17 -36.76 -16.29 -6.67
C THR A 17 -35.43 -16.25 -5.95
N LEU A 18 -34.42 -16.89 -6.53
CA LEU A 18 -33.02 -16.61 -6.27
C LEU A 18 -32.81 -15.10 -6.50
N VAL A 19 -32.86 -14.33 -5.42
CA VAL A 19 -32.14 -13.06 -5.37
C VAL A 19 -30.69 -13.47 -5.53
N GLY A 20 -30.16 -13.29 -6.73
CA GLY A 20 -28.75 -13.43 -7.00
C GLY A 20 -28.01 -12.40 -6.16
N CYS A 21 -27.64 -12.78 -4.94
CA CYS A 21 -26.48 -12.22 -4.30
C CYS A 21 -25.31 -12.57 -5.22
N SER A 22 -25.03 -11.67 -6.15
CA SER A 22 -23.69 -11.48 -6.68
C SER A 22 -22.81 -10.96 -5.54
N SER A 23 -22.67 -11.76 -4.48
CA SER A 23 -21.61 -11.56 -3.52
C SER A 23 -20.33 -11.85 -4.29
N SER A 24 -19.49 -10.83 -4.44
CA SER A 24 -18.08 -11.04 -4.68
C SER A 24 -17.62 -12.25 -3.84
N PRO A 25 -16.84 -13.20 -4.37
CA PRO A 25 -16.42 -14.39 -3.63
C PRO A 25 -15.56 -14.06 -2.39
N TYR A 26 -15.27 -12.78 -2.14
CA TYR A 26 -14.53 -12.29 -0.99
C TYR A 26 -15.42 -11.44 -0.10
N ALA A 27 -15.41 -11.73 1.21
CA ALA A 27 -16.10 -10.93 2.20
C ALA A 27 -15.66 -9.47 2.11
N LYS A 28 -16.60 -8.53 2.27
CA LYS A 28 -16.29 -7.11 2.36
C LYS A 28 -15.40 -6.86 3.58
N ALA A 29 -14.39 -5.99 3.43
CA ALA A 29 -13.57 -5.59 4.56
C ALA A 29 -14.36 -4.69 5.53
N GLU A 30 -14.04 -4.82 6.82
CA GLU A 30 -14.60 -3.97 7.87
C GLU A 30 -13.56 -2.95 8.35
N GLU A 31 -14.04 -1.77 8.75
CA GLU A 31 -13.21 -0.75 9.38
C GLU A 31 -12.66 -1.27 10.71
N GLN A 32 -11.36 -1.13 10.90
CA GLN A 32 -10.68 -1.61 12.11
C GLN A 32 -9.33 -0.90 12.28
N THR A 33 -8.81 -0.92 13.50
CA THR A 33 -7.44 -0.50 13.79
C THR A 33 -6.66 -1.66 14.37
N LEU A 34 -5.50 -1.91 13.77
CA LEU A 34 -4.54 -2.94 14.20
C LEU A 34 -3.28 -2.24 14.71
N THR A 35 -2.42 -2.98 15.39
CA THR A 35 -1.06 -2.52 15.70
C THR A 35 -0.05 -3.52 15.16
N ILE A 36 0.86 -3.06 14.31
CA ILE A 36 1.90 -3.89 13.70
C ILE A 36 3.25 -3.22 13.96
N GLN A 37 4.16 -3.95 14.64
CA GLN A 37 5.48 -3.43 15.03
C GLN A 37 5.42 -2.08 15.78
N GLY A 38 4.38 -1.87 16.60
CA GLY A 38 4.18 -0.62 17.35
C GLY A 38 3.49 0.50 16.57
N VAL A 39 3.24 0.33 15.27
CA VAL A 39 2.56 1.32 14.41
C VAL A 39 1.07 0.99 14.29
N PRO A 40 0.16 1.96 14.50
CA PRO A 40 -1.25 1.75 14.22
C PRO A 40 -1.49 1.64 12.72
N VAL A 41 -2.27 0.63 12.32
CA VAL A 41 -2.71 0.41 10.94
C VAL A 41 -4.21 0.56 10.88
N TYR A 42 -4.67 1.61 10.21
CA TYR A 42 -6.08 1.96 10.05
C TYR A 42 -6.61 1.34 8.76
N VAL A 43 -7.61 0.47 8.88
CA VAL A 43 -8.31 -0.12 7.73
C VAL A 43 -9.54 0.74 7.46
N GLU A 44 -9.56 1.41 6.31
CA GLU A 44 -10.56 2.42 5.92
C GLU A 44 -11.21 2.01 4.58
N PRO A 45 -12.02 0.92 4.58
CA PRO A 45 -12.53 0.32 3.36
C PRO A 45 -13.61 1.20 2.70
N ASP A 46 -13.73 1.08 1.38
CA ASP A 46 -14.89 1.57 0.63
C ASP A 46 -15.90 0.43 0.34
N GLU A 47 -16.90 0.69 -0.50
CA GLU A 47 -17.91 -0.32 -0.84
C GLU A 47 -17.35 -1.54 -1.56
N GLU A 48 -16.24 -1.38 -2.29
CA GLU A 48 -15.64 -2.39 -3.16
C GLU A 48 -14.42 -3.09 -2.51
N THR A 49 -13.95 -2.59 -1.36
CA THR A 49 -12.77 -3.13 -0.68
C THR A 49 -13.08 -4.48 -0.06
N THR A 50 -12.35 -5.51 -0.48
CA THR A 50 -12.51 -6.88 0.02
C THR A 50 -11.55 -7.18 1.16
N GLN A 51 -11.86 -8.16 2.00
CA GLN A 51 -10.95 -8.63 3.04
C GLN A 51 -9.66 -9.21 2.45
N GLU A 52 -9.70 -9.77 1.24
CA GLU A 52 -8.49 -10.22 0.51
C GLU A 52 -7.54 -9.05 0.22
N ASP A 53 -8.07 -7.91 -0.22
CA ASP A 53 -7.28 -6.69 -0.46
C ASP A 53 -6.53 -6.28 0.80
N ILE A 54 -7.25 -6.25 1.94
CA ILE A 54 -6.69 -5.88 3.23
C ILE A 54 -5.66 -6.91 3.72
N ASP A 55 -5.99 -8.20 3.68
CA ASP A 55 -5.13 -9.27 4.19
C ASP A 55 -3.78 -9.30 3.46
N ARG A 56 -3.75 -9.04 2.16
CA ARG A 56 -2.51 -8.94 1.39
C ARG A 56 -1.66 -7.75 1.80
N HIS A 57 -2.25 -6.57 2.00
CA HIS A 57 -1.51 -5.41 2.50
C HIS A 57 -1.00 -5.66 3.91
N LEU A 58 -1.84 -6.16 4.82
CA LEU A 58 -1.44 -6.48 6.19
C LEU A 58 -0.34 -7.54 6.23
N LYS A 59 -0.34 -8.52 5.32
CA LYS A 59 0.74 -9.50 5.20
C LYS A 59 2.06 -8.81 4.88
N GLU A 60 2.09 -7.92 3.88
CA GLU A 60 3.33 -7.25 3.48
C GLU A 60 3.75 -6.09 4.40
N ILE A 61 2.85 -5.49 5.18
CA ILE A 61 3.22 -4.56 6.26
C ILE A 61 3.97 -5.30 7.37
N ARG A 62 3.55 -6.54 7.70
CA ARG A 62 4.24 -7.35 8.72
C ARG A 62 5.66 -7.74 8.34
N THR A 63 6.03 -7.70 7.06
CA THR A 63 7.36 -8.08 6.57
C THR A 63 8.33 -6.90 6.49
N GLN A 64 7.88 -5.67 6.75
CA GLN A 64 8.73 -4.48 6.70
C GLN A 64 9.78 -4.47 7.82
N THR A 65 10.89 -3.80 7.56
CA THR A 65 12.01 -3.68 8.51
C THR A 65 11.65 -2.78 9.69
N GLU A 66 11.99 -3.21 10.91
CA GLU A 66 11.64 -2.51 12.16
C GLU A 66 12.16 -1.06 12.19
N PHE A 67 13.37 -0.82 11.67
CA PHE A 67 14.00 0.51 11.70
C PHE A 67 13.29 1.54 10.81
N LEU A 68 12.54 1.09 9.80
CA LEU A 68 11.67 1.95 8.99
C LEU A 68 10.33 2.15 9.70
N MET A 69 9.75 1.06 10.22
CA MET A 69 8.47 1.10 10.91
C MET A 69 8.48 2.03 12.13
N LYS A 70 9.55 2.06 12.92
CA LYS A 70 9.63 2.91 14.12
C LYS A 70 9.49 4.42 13.86
N ASN A 71 9.79 4.88 12.64
CA ASN A 71 9.69 6.28 12.25
C ASN A 71 8.26 6.65 11.84
N CYS A 72 7.44 5.65 11.54
CA CYS A 72 6.07 5.79 11.09
C CYS A 72 5.10 5.85 12.29
N THR A 73 4.19 6.83 12.27
CA THR A 73 3.16 7.01 13.29
C THR A 73 1.81 6.43 12.90
N GLY A 74 1.62 6.06 11.63
CA GLY A 74 0.35 5.52 11.14
C GLY A 74 0.42 5.02 9.70
N ILE A 75 -0.27 3.91 9.44
CA ILE A 75 -0.45 3.35 8.09
C ILE A 75 -1.95 3.29 7.79
N HIS A 76 -2.40 4.00 6.76
CA HIS A 76 -3.80 4.03 6.34
C HIS A 76 -4.00 3.13 5.12
N LEU A 77 -4.79 2.08 5.27
CA LEU A 77 -5.24 1.19 4.20
C LEU A 77 -6.60 1.68 3.69
N GLN A 78 -6.58 2.50 2.64
CA GLN A 78 -7.76 3.17 2.12
C GLN A 78 -8.35 2.44 0.92
N GLY A 79 -9.66 2.22 0.94
CA GLY A 79 -10.43 1.86 -0.25
C GLY A 79 -10.19 2.85 -1.40
N LYS A 80 -10.30 2.38 -2.65
CA LYS A 80 -9.96 3.18 -3.83
C LYS A 80 -10.68 4.53 -3.85
N SER A 81 -11.98 4.58 -3.56
CA SER A 81 -12.74 5.84 -3.61
C SER A 81 -12.22 6.82 -2.58
N ASN A 82 -12.03 6.37 -1.34
CA ASN A 82 -11.54 7.18 -0.22
C ASN A 82 -10.13 7.72 -0.52
N TYR A 83 -9.25 6.85 -1.01
CA TYR A 83 -7.89 7.23 -1.42
C TYR A 83 -7.90 8.25 -2.56
N THR A 84 -8.70 8.01 -3.61
CA THR A 84 -8.78 8.89 -4.78
C THR A 84 -9.30 10.28 -4.39
N GLU A 85 -10.34 10.33 -3.54
CA GLU A 85 -10.89 11.58 -3.03
C GLU A 85 -9.84 12.36 -2.22
N ARG A 86 -9.13 11.68 -1.31
CA ARG A 86 -8.01 12.28 -0.56
C ARG A 86 -6.97 12.89 -1.50
N MET A 87 -6.48 12.11 -2.47
CA MET A 87 -5.45 12.57 -3.39
C MET A 87 -5.91 13.78 -4.22
N GLN A 88 -7.18 13.81 -4.63
CA GLN A 88 -7.76 14.95 -5.32
C GLN A 88 -7.83 16.20 -4.44
N GLN A 89 -8.21 16.06 -3.17
CA GLN A 89 -8.31 17.18 -2.22
C GLN A 89 -6.93 17.76 -1.87
N ASN A 90 -5.94 16.90 -1.66
CA ASN A 90 -4.60 17.32 -1.20
C ASN A 90 -3.67 17.76 -2.34
N TYR A 91 -3.79 17.14 -3.52
CA TYR A 91 -2.81 17.30 -4.61
C TYR A 91 -3.42 17.60 -5.99
N GLY A 92 -4.75 17.60 -6.12
CA GLY A 92 -5.45 17.87 -7.37
C GLY A 92 -5.60 16.68 -8.32
N GLY A 93 -6.13 16.93 -9.52
CA GLY A 93 -6.72 15.92 -10.42
C GLY A 93 -5.81 14.84 -11.02
N ASN A 94 -4.48 14.92 -10.84
CA ASN A 94 -3.53 13.96 -11.45
C ASN A 94 -3.02 12.87 -10.51
N TYR A 95 -3.38 12.89 -9.22
CA TYR A 95 -2.81 11.97 -8.21
C TYR A 95 -3.63 10.71 -7.90
N GLY A 96 -4.81 10.53 -8.53
CA GLY A 96 -5.73 9.43 -8.22
C GLY A 96 -5.29 8.01 -8.63
N ASN A 97 -4.07 7.84 -9.14
CA ASN A 97 -3.55 6.55 -9.64
C ASN A 97 -2.28 6.05 -8.91
N THR A 98 -1.80 6.73 -7.87
CA THR A 98 -0.66 6.21 -7.10
C THR A 98 -1.09 5.04 -6.21
N ALA A 99 -0.14 4.14 -5.92
CA ALA A 99 -0.38 2.99 -5.06
C ALA A 99 -0.23 3.34 -3.57
N GLY A 100 0.51 4.41 -3.28
CA GLY A 100 0.68 4.98 -1.96
C GLY A 100 1.18 6.41 -2.01
N CYS A 101 1.24 7.03 -0.84
CA CYS A 101 1.98 8.25 -0.56
C CYS A 101 2.36 8.30 0.92
N ALA A 102 3.42 9.04 1.24
CA ALA A 102 3.77 9.43 2.59
C ALA A 102 3.46 10.91 2.84
N GLU A 103 2.94 11.22 4.03
CA GLU A 103 2.70 12.58 4.51
C GLU A 103 3.28 12.72 5.93
N GLY A 104 4.42 13.39 6.04
CA GLY A 104 5.15 13.50 7.30
C GLY A 104 5.57 12.12 7.83
N LYS A 105 4.96 11.68 8.93
CA LYS A 105 5.25 10.37 9.56
C LYS A 105 4.19 9.30 9.26
N GLU A 106 3.21 9.59 8.43
CA GLU A 106 2.15 8.65 8.08
C GLU A 106 2.26 8.22 6.62
N ILE A 107 1.80 7.00 6.33
CA ILE A 107 1.67 6.51 4.95
C ILE A 107 0.21 6.17 4.65
N TYR A 108 -0.20 6.43 3.42
CA TYR A 108 -1.54 6.17 2.91
C TYR A 108 -1.41 5.25 1.70
N LEU A 109 -2.13 4.14 1.71
CA LEU A 109 -2.01 3.08 0.70
C LEU A 109 -3.37 2.82 0.07
N ASN A 110 -3.39 2.75 -1.25
CA ASN A 110 -4.56 2.33 -2.01
C ASN A 110 -4.67 0.80 -1.96
N THR A 111 -5.73 0.31 -1.31
CA THR A 111 -5.92 -1.13 -1.06
C THR A 111 -6.26 -1.91 -2.31
N LYS A 112 -6.63 -1.24 -3.40
CA LYS A 112 -7.03 -1.92 -4.64
C LYS A 112 -5.87 -2.71 -5.24
N ILE A 113 -5.97 -4.04 -5.20
CA ILE A 113 -4.95 -4.93 -5.82
C ILE A 113 -5.30 -5.30 -7.26
N LYS A 114 -6.59 -5.34 -7.64
CA LYS A 114 -7.05 -5.76 -8.97
C LYS A 114 -7.47 -4.55 -9.81
N SER A 115 -7.01 -4.50 -11.05
CA SER A 115 -7.37 -3.48 -12.04
C SER A 115 -7.68 -4.12 -13.39
N SER A 116 -8.22 -3.35 -14.33
CA SER A 116 -8.43 -3.83 -15.71
C SER A 116 -7.12 -4.20 -16.42
N THR A 117 -5.98 -3.73 -15.93
CA THR A 117 -4.65 -3.94 -16.53
C THR A 117 -3.81 -4.98 -15.79
N GLY A 118 -4.32 -5.59 -14.72
CA GLY A 118 -3.62 -6.63 -13.98
C GLY A 118 -3.87 -6.57 -12.47
N GLU A 119 -3.20 -7.48 -11.77
CA GLU A 119 -3.27 -7.65 -10.32
C GLU A 119 -1.90 -7.36 -9.70
N ARG A 120 -1.87 -6.58 -8.61
CA ARG A 120 -0.65 -6.29 -7.86
C ARG A 120 -0.15 -7.56 -7.19
N THR A 121 1.11 -7.88 -7.41
CA THR A 121 1.80 -8.99 -6.76
C THR A 121 2.12 -8.64 -5.30
N SER A 122 2.36 -9.67 -4.47
CA SER A 122 2.88 -9.47 -3.11
C SER A 122 4.17 -8.66 -3.09
N SER A 123 5.09 -8.87 -4.04
CA SER A 123 6.33 -8.08 -4.12
C SER A 123 6.04 -6.60 -4.41
N SER A 124 5.15 -6.30 -5.36
CA SER A 124 4.77 -4.92 -5.68
C SER A 124 4.12 -4.21 -4.49
N ILE A 125 3.27 -4.90 -3.72
CA ILE A 125 2.68 -4.34 -2.50
C ILE A 125 3.77 -4.08 -1.46
N ARG A 126 4.64 -5.07 -1.21
CA ARG A 126 5.74 -4.96 -0.24
C ARG A 126 6.70 -3.82 -0.57
N GLU A 127 7.08 -3.68 -1.84
CA GLU A 127 7.95 -2.63 -2.34
C GLU A 127 7.26 -1.26 -2.23
N THR A 128 5.95 -1.16 -2.52
CA THR A 128 5.20 0.09 -2.29
C THR A 128 5.24 0.51 -0.82
N VAL A 129 4.95 -0.42 0.11
CA VAL A 129 5.00 -0.10 1.55
C VAL A 129 6.40 0.36 1.96
N SER A 130 7.43 -0.33 1.50
CA SER A 130 8.81 0.05 1.80
C SER A 130 9.20 1.39 1.21
N HIS A 131 8.74 1.71 0.01
CA HIS A 131 8.98 2.99 -0.66
C HIS A 131 8.41 4.14 0.15
N GLU A 132 7.14 4.05 0.57
CA GLU A 132 6.53 5.09 1.41
C GLU A 132 7.18 5.18 2.79
N LEU A 133 7.61 4.06 3.36
CA LEU A 133 8.35 4.06 4.62
C LEU A 133 9.73 4.73 4.49
N TRP A 134 10.38 4.66 3.33
CA TRP A 134 11.61 5.42 3.08
C TRP A 134 11.36 6.91 2.96
N HIS A 135 10.22 7.34 2.40
CA HIS A 135 9.81 8.76 2.47
C HIS A 135 9.59 9.22 3.92
N VAL A 136 9.01 8.38 4.78
CA VAL A 136 8.91 8.67 6.22
C VAL A 136 10.29 8.74 6.88
N PHE A 137 11.19 7.81 6.58
CA PHE A 137 12.57 7.84 7.08
C PHE A 137 13.28 9.13 6.64
N ASP A 138 13.11 9.51 5.38
CA ASP A 138 13.67 10.72 4.79
C ASP A 138 13.22 11.99 5.52
N TYR A 139 11.91 12.07 5.79
CA TYR A 139 11.31 13.16 6.56
C TYR A 139 11.83 13.21 8.00
N VAL A 140 11.85 12.07 8.70
CA VAL A 140 12.22 12.02 10.13
C VAL A 140 13.69 12.33 10.39
N ASN A 141 14.57 11.95 9.46
CA ASN A 141 16.02 12.11 9.61
C ASN A 141 16.57 13.35 8.89
N GLY A 142 15.69 14.19 8.38
CA GLY A 142 16.04 15.50 7.84
C GLY A 142 16.32 16.53 8.93
N THR A 143 16.16 17.78 8.54
CA THR A 143 16.18 18.96 9.40
C THR A 143 14.79 19.61 9.39
N ASP A 144 14.61 20.71 10.11
CA ASP A 144 13.34 21.47 10.08
C ASP A 144 13.02 22.05 8.69
N GLU A 145 14.02 22.20 7.82
CA GLU A 145 13.89 22.83 6.49
C GLU A 145 13.99 21.82 5.33
N TYR A 146 14.78 20.76 5.50
CA TYR A 146 15.15 19.82 4.43
C TYR A 146 14.94 18.37 4.83
N TYR A 147 14.49 17.54 3.89
CA TYR A 147 14.51 16.08 4.03
C TYR A 147 15.96 15.58 4.01
N LEU A 148 16.25 14.41 4.57
CA LEU A 148 17.60 13.84 4.59
C LEU A 148 18.19 13.73 3.16
N SER A 149 17.36 13.38 2.20
CA SER A 149 17.67 13.22 0.79
C SER A 149 18.08 14.54 0.14
N GLU A 150 17.61 15.68 0.66
CA GLU A 150 17.91 17.02 0.16
C GLU A 150 19.23 17.58 0.71
N LEU A 151 19.90 16.85 1.61
CA LEU A 151 21.22 17.17 2.15
C LEU A 151 22.33 16.56 1.28
N ASP A 152 23.28 15.83 1.87
CA ASP A 152 24.44 15.27 1.14
C ASP A 152 24.03 14.24 0.07
N PHE A 153 22.92 13.52 0.28
CA PHE A 153 22.39 12.58 -0.72
C PHE A 153 22.00 13.26 -2.04
N ASN A 154 21.62 14.54 -2.00
CA ASN A 154 21.27 15.31 -3.19
C ASN A 154 22.45 15.41 -4.17
N ILE A 155 23.69 15.33 -3.67
CA ILE A 155 24.88 15.29 -4.52
C ILE A 155 24.87 14.02 -5.39
N LEU A 156 24.54 12.87 -4.80
CA LEU A 156 24.47 11.58 -5.51
C LEU A 156 23.37 11.60 -6.58
N TYR A 157 22.20 12.15 -6.23
CA TYR A 157 21.12 12.34 -7.19
C TYR A 157 21.55 13.22 -8.37
N ASN A 158 22.16 14.37 -8.12
CA ASN A 158 22.56 15.30 -9.19
C ASN A 158 23.69 14.77 -10.09
N GLN A 159 24.49 13.82 -9.61
CA GLN A 159 25.54 13.19 -10.42
C GLN A 159 24.98 12.19 -11.44
N SER A 160 23.90 11.47 -11.11
CA SER A 160 23.31 10.44 -11.98
C SER A 160 21.84 10.18 -11.64
N PRO A 161 20.93 11.13 -11.94
CA PRO A 161 19.54 11.07 -11.46
C PRO A 161 18.73 9.92 -12.06
N ASP A 162 19.13 9.40 -13.23
CA ASP A 162 18.47 8.30 -13.94
C ASP A 162 19.14 6.93 -13.71
N SER A 163 20.11 6.82 -12.80
CA SER A 163 20.86 5.58 -12.58
C SER A 163 19.99 4.42 -12.05
N LEU A 164 18.93 4.72 -11.31
CA LEU A 164 18.06 3.70 -10.70
C LEU A 164 16.90 3.36 -11.63
N SER A 165 16.04 4.35 -11.89
CA SER A 165 14.92 4.25 -12.80
C SER A 165 14.46 5.63 -13.29
N LYS A 166 13.52 5.64 -14.25
CA LYS A 166 12.85 6.87 -14.69
C LYS A 166 11.97 7.50 -13.60
N HIS A 167 11.44 6.70 -12.68
CA HIS A 167 10.58 7.22 -11.62
C HIS A 167 11.42 7.91 -10.54
N GLY A 168 12.49 7.28 -10.06
CA GLY A 168 13.47 7.90 -9.17
C GLY A 168 14.08 9.17 -9.74
N ALA A 169 14.28 9.25 -11.06
CA ALA A 169 14.76 10.46 -11.73
C ALA A 169 13.81 11.67 -11.67
N SER A 170 12.60 11.51 -11.14
CA SER A 170 11.61 12.59 -11.07
C SER A 170 11.97 13.66 -10.04
N ASN A 171 12.55 13.28 -8.91
CA ASN A 171 13.13 14.17 -7.90
C ASN A 171 13.96 13.37 -6.89
N THR A 172 14.76 14.08 -6.09
CA THR A 172 15.67 13.50 -5.10
C THR A 172 14.98 12.62 -4.05
N LYS A 173 13.74 12.93 -3.65
CA LYS A 173 12.98 12.15 -2.64
C LYS A 173 12.54 10.81 -3.21
N GLU A 174 12.03 10.79 -4.44
CA GLU A 174 11.68 9.53 -5.11
C GLU A 174 12.92 8.69 -5.42
N PHE A 175 14.04 9.32 -5.80
CA PHE A 175 15.31 8.64 -5.97
C PHE A 175 15.80 7.99 -4.66
N PHE A 176 15.64 8.69 -3.54
CA PHE A 176 15.96 8.18 -2.21
C PHE A 176 15.06 7.01 -1.83
N ALA A 177 13.74 7.14 -1.96
CA ALA A 177 12.79 6.09 -1.62
C ALA A 177 12.96 4.82 -2.48
N GLU A 178 13.23 4.98 -3.78
CA GLU A 178 13.50 3.87 -4.68
C GLU A 178 14.84 3.20 -4.36
N GLY A 179 15.91 3.99 -4.16
CA GLY A 179 17.22 3.48 -3.76
C GLY A 179 17.16 2.72 -2.43
N GLY A 180 16.43 3.23 -1.45
CA GLY A 180 16.23 2.55 -0.17
C GLY A 180 15.45 1.24 -0.32
N THR A 181 14.43 1.22 -1.18
CA THR A 181 13.65 0.00 -1.46
C THR A 181 14.53 -1.07 -2.11
N MET A 182 15.36 -0.67 -3.09
CA MET A 182 16.34 -1.56 -3.71
C MET A 182 17.39 -2.03 -2.72
N TYR A 183 17.86 -1.19 -1.80
CA TYR A 183 18.81 -1.57 -0.76
C TYR A 183 18.30 -2.74 0.09
N ILE A 184 16.99 -2.79 0.37
CA ILE A 184 16.38 -3.88 1.16
C ILE A 184 16.15 -5.13 0.30
N TYR A 185 15.59 -4.99 -0.92
CA TYR A 185 15.06 -6.14 -1.67
C TYR A 185 15.90 -6.57 -2.88
N SER A 186 16.77 -5.70 -3.40
CA SER A 186 17.63 -5.97 -4.55
C SER A 186 19.02 -5.29 -4.42
N PRO A 187 19.76 -5.52 -3.32
CA PRO A 187 21.00 -4.79 -3.04
C PRO A 187 22.08 -4.99 -4.10
N GLU A 188 22.16 -6.18 -4.73
CA GLU A 188 23.12 -6.43 -5.80
C GLU A 188 22.78 -5.63 -7.07
N GLU A 189 21.49 -5.50 -7.41
CA GLU A 189 21.05 -4.66 -8.52
C GLU A 189 21.35 -3.17 -8.22
N LEU A 190 21.16 -2.73 -6.97
CA LEU A 190 21.52 -1.37 -6.57
C LEU A 190 23.02 -1.12 -6.72
N LYS A 191 23.88 -2.07 -6.30
CA LYS A 191 25.34 -1.96 -6.47
C LYS A 191 25.74 -1.86 -7.94
N GLU A 192 25.11 -2.67 -8.80
CA GLU A 192 25.35 -2.66 -10.25
C GLU A 192 24.94 -1.34 -10.89
N LYS A 193 23.80 -0.78 -10.46
CA LYS A 193 23.27 0.49 -10.98
C LYS A 193 24.01 1.72 -10.45
N ASN A 194 24.24 1.77 -9.15
CA ASN A 194 24.85 2.90 -8.47
C ASN A 194 25.43 2.50 -7.09
N ILE A 195 26.71 2.14 -7.09
CA ILE A 195 27.44 1.71 -5.88
C ILE A 195 27.53 2.81 -4.82
N ASP A 196 27.59 4.09 -5.20
CA ASP A 196 27.68 5.20 -4.25
C ASP A 196 26.37 5.39 -3.49
N VAL A 197 25.24 5.22 -4.17
CA VAL A 197 23.91 5.18 -3.52
C VAL A 197 23.81 3.98 -2.58
N TYR A 198 24.26 2.78 -3.00
CA TYR A 198 24.31 1.62 -2.10
C TYR A 198 25.13 1.92 -0.83
N ASN A 199 26.34 2.47 -1.00
CA ASN A 199 27.24 2.80 0.12
C ASN A 199 26.63 3.85 1.06
N TYR A 200 25.86 4.80 0.52
CA TYR A 200 25.13 5.78 1.34
C TYR A 200 24.13 5.09 2.26
N PHE A 201 23.27 4.21 1.71
CA PHE A 201 22.29 3.47 2.53
C PHE A 201 22.97 2.54 3.54
N GLU A 202 24.09 1.93 3.17
CA GLU A 202 24.89 1.11 4.09
C GLU A 202 25.38 1.94 5.30
N ALA A 203 25.80 3.19 5.08
CA ALA A 203 26.30 4.09 6.11
C ALA A 203 25.21 4.74 7.00
N LEU A 204 23.94 4.72 6.58
CA LEU A 204 22.84 5.30 7.37
C LEU A 204 22.66 4.59 8.72
N PRO A 205 22.37 5.32 9.81
CA PRO A 205 22.00 4.73 11.09
C PRO A 205 20.65 4.02 10.98
N LYS A 206 20.61 2.75 11.38
CA LYS A 206 19.44 1.86 11.30
C LYS A 206 18.93 1.45 12.69
N GLU A 207 19.13 2.33 13.68
CA GLU A 207 18.76 2.12 15.10
C GLU A 207 17.40 2.68 15.40
#